data_AF-A0AAW4AYH7-F1
#
_entry.id   AF-A0AAW4AYH7-F1
#
_cell.length_a   1.000
_cell.length_b   1.000
_cell.length_c   1.000
_cell.angle_alpha   90.00
_cell.angle_beta   90.00
_cell.angle_gamma   90.00
#
_symmetry.space_group_name_H-M   'P 1'
#
loop_
_entity.id
_entity.type
_entity.pdbx_description
1 polymer ?
#
loop_
_entity_poly.entity_id
_entity_poly.type
_entity_poly.pdbx_seq_one_letter_code
_entity_poly.pdbx_strand_id
1 'polypeptide(L)'
;MNEYYERKLKQAKRTKSTMPYLGIHLGPTLKPCAVHAKNRNLVLPVDHSYWLDFPMRDSEGCKCSIRQISKHEYQKLKNEGIREQLTAPILNENGKFTGHKEVVFVPINETPVE
;
A
#
# COMPACT_ATOMS: atom_id res chain seq x y z
N MET A 1 -4.64 -0.96 -17.83
CA MET A 1 -4.29 -1.94 -16.78
C MET A 1 -3.29 -2.93 -17.34
N ASN A 2 -2.12 -3.09 -16.71
CA ASN A 2 -1.12 -4.07 -17.14
C ASN A 2 -1.47 -5.50 -16.69
N GLU A 3 -1.04 -6.48 -17.49
CA GLU A 3 -1.31 -7.91 -17.27
C GLU A 3 -0.84 -8.42 -15.89
N TYR A 4 0.29 -7.90 -15.40
CA TYR A 4 0.83 -8.27 -14.09
C TYR A 4 -0.17 -7.95 -12.96
N TYR A 5 -0.74 -6.74 -12.99
CA TYR A 5 -1.70 -6.29 -11.98
C TYR A 5 -3.05 -6.99 -12.12
N GLU A 6 -3.54 -7.21 -13.34
CA GLU A 6 -4.76 -7.97 -13.60
C GLU A 6 -4.71 -9.37 -12.97
N ARG A 7 -3.57 -10.06 -13.16
CA ARG A 7 -3.34 -11.38 -12.55
C ARG A 7 -3.40 -11.32 -11.02
N LYS A 8 -2.79 -10.30 -10.41
CA LYS A 8 -2.81 -10.10 -8.95
C LYS A 8 -4.21 -9.82 -8.43
N LEU A 9 -4.98 -8.96 -9.11
CA LEU A 9 -6.35 -8.64 -8.72
C LEU A 9 -7.27 -9.85 -8.90
N LYS A 10 -7.12 -10.62 -9.98
CA LYS A 10 -7.84 -11.90 -10.19
C LYS A 10 -7.54 -12.91 -9.09
N GLN A 11 -6.27 -12.99 -8.65
CA GLN A 11 -5.90 -13.84 -7.51
C GLN A 11 -6.57 -13.37 -6.22
N ALA A 12 -6.56 -12.06 -5.93
CA ALA A 12 -7.21 -11.50 -4.75
C ALA A 12 -8.73 -11.76 -4.74
N LYS A 13 -9.40 -11.59 -5.88
CA LYS A 13 -10.83 -11.91 -6.01
C LYS A 13 -11.13 -13.39 -5.73
N ARG A 14 -10.22 -14.30 -6.09
CA ARG A 14 -10.35 -15.74 -5.79
C ARG A 14 -10.17 -16.06 -4.31
N THR A 15 -9.29 -15.35 -3.61
CA THR A 15 -8.98 -15.58 -2.19
C THR A 15 -9.77 -14.69 -1.23
N LYS A 16 -10.75 -13.91 -1.73
CA LYS A 16 -11.48 -12.91 -0.93
C LYS A 16 -12.26 -13.48 0.27
N SER A 17 -12.58 -14.77 0.26
CA SER A 17 -13.22 -15.44 1.40
C SER A 17 -12.34 -15.44 2.65
N THR A 18 -11.02 -15.57 2.49
CA THR A 18 -10.04 -15.56 3.58
C THR A 18 -9.27 -14.22 3.68
N MET A 19 -9.09 -13.54 2.55
CA MET A 19 -8.37 -12.27 2.43
C MET A 19 -9.26 -11.18 1.80
N PRO A 20 -10.28 -10.67 2.52
CA PRO A 20 -11.31 -9.81 1.93
C PRO A 20 -10.87 -8.37 1.66
N TYR A 21 -9.69 -7.95 2.11
CA TYR A 21 -9.20 -6.59 1.96
C TYR A 21 -7.91 -6.52 1.15
N LEU A 22 -7.71 -5.37 0.51
CA LEU A 22 -6.49 -4.99 -0.18
C LEU A 22 -5.93 -3.71 0.43
N GLY A 23 -4.62 -3.65 0.60
CA GLY A 23 -3.89 -2.45 1.02
C GLY A 23 -2.91 -1.99 -0.06
N ILE A 24 -2.69 -0.68 -0.15
CA ILE A 24 -1.64 -0.12 -1.03
C ILE A 24 -0.26 -0.34 -0.41
N HIS A 25 0.64 -0.93 -1.19
CA HIS A 25 2.06 -1.06 -0.87
C HIS A 25 2.91 -0.28 -1.89
N LEU A 26 3.58 0.76 -1.42
CA LEU A 26 4.44 1.61 -2.23
C LEU A 26 5.76 0.90 -2.53
N GLY A 27 6.15 0.87 -3.80
CA GLY A 27 7.41 0.28 -4.23
C GLY A 27 8.62 1.19 -3.97
N PRO A 28 9.84 0.64 -3.93
CA PRO A 28 11.06 1.40 -3.69
C PRO A 28 11.36 2.31 -4.88
N THR A 29 11.13 3.60 -4.68
CA THR A 29 11.32 4.67 -5.67
C THR A 29 11.91 5.88 -4.97
N LEU A 30 12.78 6.63 -5.68
CA LEU A 30 13.41 7.83 -5.12
C LEU A 30 12.36 8.94 -4.90
N LYS A 31 11.44 9.09 -5.85
CA LYS A 31 10.29 9.99 -5.77
C LYS A 31 9.04 9.14 -5.50
N PRO A 32 8.21 9.50 -4.50
CA PRO A 32 6.95 8.82 -4.26
C PRO A 32 6.07 8.77 -5.53
N CYS A 33 5.33 7.68 -5.69
CA CYS A 33 4.41 7.52 -6.81
C CYS A 33 3.35 8.64 -6.84
N ALA A 34 3.25 9.36 -7.96
CA ALA A 34 2.32 10.48 -8.08
C ALA A 34 0.83 10.09 -7.92
N VAL A 35 0.48 8.85 -8.25
CA VAL A 35 -0.89 8.32 -8.20
C VAL A 35 -1.19 7.76 -6.81
N HIS A 36 -0.46 6.72 -6.40
CA HIS A 36 -0.82 5.94 -5.21
C HIS A 36 -0.30 6.52 -3.89
N ALA A 37 0.69 7.43 -3.90
CA ALA A 37 1.20 8.01 -2.65
C ALA A 37 0.17 8.90 -1.93
N LYS A 38 -0.76 9.52 -2.67
CA LYS A 38 -1.87 10.29 -2.11
C LYS A 38 -2.76 9.42 -1.21
N ASN A 39 -3.03 8.20 -1.70
CA ASN A 39 -3.83 7.19 -1.03
C ASN A 39 -2.95 6.16 -0.28
N ARG A 40 -1.76 6.54 0.18
CA ARG A 40 -0.93 5.63 0.99
C ARG A 40 -1.71 5.14 2.21
N ASN A 41 -1.41 3.94 2.67
CA ASN A 41 -2.07 3.31 3.83
C ASN A 41 -3.58 3.06 3.65
N LEU A 42 -4.12 3.24 2.44
CA LEU A 42 -5.49 2.90 2.09
C LEU A 42 -5.68 1.38 2.12
N VAL A 43 -6.72 0.95 2.84
CA VAL A 43 -7.18 -0.43 2.92
C VAL A 43 -8.67 -0.48 2.57
N LEU A 44 -9.02 -1.19 1.50
CA LEU A 44 -10.39 -1.30 1.01
C LEU A 44 -10.77 -2.76 0.75
N PRO A 45 -12.07 -3.10 0.70
CA PRO A 45 -12.52 -4.41 0.24
C PRO A 45 -11.96 -4.75 -1.15
N VAL A 46 -11.71 -6.03 -1.40
CA VAL A 46 -11.19 -6.55 -2.70
C VAL A 46 -12.06 -6.12 -3.89
N ASP A 47 -13.37 -6.01 -3.70
CA ASP A 47 -14.34 -5.70 -4.76
C ASP A 47 -14.59 -4.19 -4.94
N HIS A 48 -13.89 -3.32 -4.18
CA HIS A 48 -14.05 -1.86 -4.30
C HIS A 48 -13.58 -1.34 -5.68
N SER A 49 -14.33 -0.39 -6.26
CA SER A 49 -14.07 0.13 -7.62
C SER A 49 -12.69 0.77 -7.77
N TYR A 50 -12.18 1.41 -6.71
CA TYR A 50 -10.84 1.98 -6.62
C TYR A 50 -9.73 1.12 -7.25
N TRP A 51 -9.80 -0.21 -7.09
CA TRP A 51 -8.78 -1.13 -7.65
C TRP A 51 -8.82 -1.25 -9.18
N LEU A 52 -9.95 -0.92 -9.79
CA LEU A 52 -10.11 -0.82 -11.24
C LEU A 52 -9.79 0.60 -11.72
N ASP A 53 -10.18 1.62 -10.95
CA ASP A 53 -10.02 3.03 -11.29
C ASP A 53 -8.55 3.48 -11.20
N PHE A 54 -7.78 2.94 -10.24
CA PHE A 54 -6.39 3.28 -9.99
C PHE A 54 -5.46 2.06 -10.01
N PRO A 55 -5.30 1.39 -11.17
CA PRO A 55 -4.50 0.18 -11.27
C PRO A 55 -3.03 0.40 -10.93
N MET A 56 -2.40 -0.60 -10.30
CA MET A 56 -0.98 -0.53 -9.96
C MET A 56 -0.13 -0.72 -11.21
N ARG A 57 0.99 0.02 -11.30
CA ARG A 57 2.01 -0.09 -12.37
C ARG A 57 1.50 0.26 -13.78
N ASP A 58 0.41 0.99 -13.88
CA ASP A 58 -0.13 1.46 -15.17
C ASP A 58 0.56 2.75 -15.64
N SER A 59 1.00 3.59 -14.69
CA SER A 59 1.74 4.82 -15.00
C SER A 59 3.25 4.59 -15.04
N GLU A 60 3.95 5.39 -15.85
CA GLU A 60 5.41 5.36 -15.96
C GLU A 60 6.06 5.50 -14.57
N GLY A 61 7.08 4.67 -14.30
CA GLY A 61 7.83 4.68 -13.05
C GLY A 61 7.07 4.17 -11.81
N CYS A 62 5.79 3.79 -11.91
CA CYS A 62 5.06 3.23 -10.78
C CYS A 62 5.53 1.81 -10.45
N LYS A 63 6.02 1.62 -9.21
CA LYS A 63 6.44 0.32 -8.68
C LYS A 63 5.52 -0.22 -7.57
N CYS A 64 4.40 0.44 -7.33
CA CYS A 64 3.43 0.05 -6.29
C CYS A 64 2.82 -1.33 -6.56
N SER A 65 2.21 -1.90 -5.53
CA SER A 65 1.49 -3.17 -5.57
C SER A 65 0.35 -3.17 -4.57
N ILE A 66 -0.60 -4.10 -4.75
CA ILE A 66 -1.60 -4.41 -3.74
C ILE A 66 -1.11 -5.53 -2.82
N ARG A 67 -1.45 -5.43 -1.53
CA ARG A 67 -1.25 -6.48 -0.52
C ARG A 67 -2.61 -7.02 -0.09
N GLN A 68 -2.75 -8.33 -0.03
CA GLN A 68 -3.93 -8.98 0.54
C GLN A 68 -3.90 -8.95 2.06
N ILE A 69 -5.04 -8.66 2.67
CA ILE A 69 -5.20 -8.45 4.12
C ILE A 69 -6.40 -9.28 4.59
N SER A 70 -6.18 -10.06 5.66
CA SER A 70 -7.24 -10.86 6.31
C SER A 70 -8.14 -10.00 7.18
N LYS A 71 -9.30 -10.52 7.60
CA LYS A 71 -10.17 -9.81 8.57
C LYS A 71 -9.44 -9.52 9.89
N HIS A 72 -8.70 -10.50 10.41
CA HIS A 72 -7.93 -10.36 11.64
C HIS A 72 -6.85 -9.28 11.51
N GLU A 73 -6.09 -9.30 10.42
CA GLU A 73 -5.06 -8.28 10.18
C GLU A 73 -5.68 -6.89 9.99
N TYR A 74 -6.78 -6.76 9.26
CA TYR A 74 -7.49 -5.49 9.13
C TYR A 74 -7.92 -4.92 10.49
N GLN A 75 -8.47 -5.74 11.39
CA GLN A 75 -8.82 -5.29 12.75
C GLN A 75 -7.58 -4.86 13.55
N LYS A 76 -6.49 -5.62 13.44
CA LYS A 76 -5.21 -5.24 14.06
C LYS A 76 -4.72 -3.89 13.54
N LEU A 77 -4.72 -3.68 12.22
CA LEU A 77 -4.30 -2.43 11.59
C LEU A 77 -5.22 -1.25 11.97
N LYS A 78 -6.51 -1.50 12.17
CA LYS A 78 -7.47 -0.50 12.63
C LYS A 78 -7.18 -0.04 14.06
N ASN A 79 -6.74 -0.96 14.93
CA ASN A 79 -6.45 -0.67 16.34
C ASN A 79 -5.03 -0.12 16.56
N GLU A 80 -4.03 -0.70 15.90
CA GLU A 80 -2.61 -0.41 16.13
C GLU A 80 -2.00 0.55 15.09
N GLY A 81 -2.69 0.75 13.96
CA GLY A 81 -2.16 1.45 12.80
C GLY A 81 -1.26 0.58 11.91
N ILE A 82 -0.76 1.20 10.85
CA ILE A 82 0.19 0.63 9.90
C ILE A 82 1.50 1.41 9.94
N ARG A 83 2.62 0.73 9.70
CA ARG A 83 3.91 1.40 9.54
C ARG A 83 3.86 2.35 8.34
N GLU A 84 4.16 3.62 8.57
CA GLU A 84 4.21 4.62 7.52
C GLU A 84 5.29 4.24 6.48
N GLN A 85 4.89 4.28 5.21
CA GLN A 85 5.68 3.77 4.09
C GLN A 85 6.69 4.80 3.57
N LEU A 86 6.38 6.09 3.79
CA LEU A 86 7.21 7.22 3.38
C LEU A 86 7.99 7.85 4.54
N THR A 87 8.31 7.09 5.60
CA THR A 87 9.15 7.62 6.70
C THR A 87 10.54 8.00 6.25
N ALA A 88 11.09 9.03 6.90
CA ALA A 88 12.44 9.49 6.69
C ALA A 88 13.46 8.39 7.05
N PRO A 89 14.57 8.29 6.29
CA PRO A 89 15.67 7.43 6.68
C PRO A 89 16.38 7.98 7.92
N ILE A 90 16.85 7.09 8.79
CA ILE A 90 17.63 7.47 9.97
C ILE A 90 19.07 7.74 9.52
N LEU A 91 19.55 8.95 9.81
CA LEU A 91 20.94 9.36 9.60
C LEU A 91 21.76 9.08 10.86
N ASN A 92 23.01 8.68 10.70
CA ASN A 92 23.95 8.61 11.83
C ASN A 92 24.48 10.01 12.19
N GLU A 93 25.28 10.08 13.26
CA GLU A 93 25.96 11.30 13.73
C GLU A 93 26.77 12.03 12.65
N ASN A 94 27.21 11.32 11.60
CA ASN A 94 27.98 11.84 10.48
C ASN A 94 27.10 12.16 9.25
N GLY A 95 25.77 12.16 9.39
CA GLY A 95 24.83 12.45 8.31
C GLY A 95 24.70 11.35 7.24
N LYS A 96 25.25 10.14 7.48
CA LYS A 96 25.16 9.01 6.55
C LYS A 96 23.94 8.14 6.83
N PHE A 97 23.35 7.57 5.78
CA PHE A 97 22.24 6.63 5.90
C PHE A 97 22.66 5.38 6.67
N THR A 98 21.83 4.99 7.65
CA THR A 98 22.04 3.77 8.45
C THR A 98 21.41 2.52 7.84
N GLY A 99 20.64 2.67 6.74
CA GLY A 99 19.78 1.60 6.22
C GLY A 99 18.50 1.38 7.02
N HIS A 100 18.36 2.02 8.19
CA HIS A 100 17.14 2.02 8.98
C HIS A 100 16.25 3.21 8.64
N LYS A 101 14.95 3.02 8.85
CA LYS A 101 13.94 4.08 8.76
C LYS A 101 13.24 4.20 10.09
N GLU A 102 12.83 5.41 10.41
CA GLU A 102 11.98 5.64 11.56
C GLU A 102 10.72 4.77 11.47
N VAL A 103 10.36 4.14 12.59
CA VAL A 103 9.18 3.29 12.70
C VAL A 103 8.07 4.14 13.30
N VAL A 104 7.28 4.74 12.43
CA VAL A 104 6.08 5.50 12.81
C VAL A 104 4.85 4.67 12.43
N PHE A 105 3.92 4.51 13.35
CA PHE A 105 2.62 3.92 13.09
C PHE A 105 1.60 5.03 12.87
N VAL A 106 0.81 4.89 11.82
CA VAL A 106 -0.26 5.83 11.46
C VAL A 106 -1.56 5.06 11.25
N PRO A 107 -2.74 5.67 11.46
CA PRO A 107 -4.00 5.02 11.16
C PRO A 107 -4.09 4.59 9.68
N ILE A 108 -4.82 3.51 9.41
CA ILE A 108 -5.19 3.15 8.04
C ILE A 108 -6.22 4.13 7.49
N ASN A 109 -6.21 4.32 6.17
CA ASN A 109 -7.28 5.03 5.47
C ASN A 109 -8.32 4.00 4.99
N GLU A 110 -9.60 4.29 5.20
CA GLU A 110 -10.71 3.43 4.78
C GLU A 110 -11.53 4.03 3.64
N THR A 111 -11.18 5.26 3.23
CA THR A 111 -11.79 5.97 2.11
C THR A 111 -10.68 6.56 1.24
N PRO A 112 -10.80 6.49 -0.10
CA PRO A 112 -9.86 7.14 -0.98
C PRO A 112 -10.04 8.67 -0.92
N VAL A 113 -8.94 9.38 -1.03
CA VAL A 113 -8.89 10.83 -1.25
C VAL A 113 -9.17 11.11 -2.73
N GLU A 114 -10.00 12.12 -2.99
CA GLU A 114 -10.34 12.65 -4.33
C GLU A 114 -9.12 13.24 -5.08
#